data_AF-A0A2L2TEK7-F1
#
_entry.id   AF-A0A2L2TEK7-F1
#
_cell.length_a   1.000
_cell.length_b   1.000
_cell.length_c   1.000
_cell.angle_alpha   90.00
_cell.angle_beta   90.00
_cell.angle_gamma   90.00
#
_symmetry.space_group_name_H-M   'P 1'
#
loop_
_entity.id
_entity.type
_entity.pdbx_description
1 polymer ?
#
loop_
_entity_poly.entity_id
_entity_poly.type
_entity_poly.pdbx_seq_one_letter_code
_entity_poly.pdbx_strand_id
1 'polypeptide(L)'
;MAAPSIAAAEMLPRFLLPRLSWAPLSVSRAARPFASISIPSTDQRQSRIVSPVTKRAFHATTFRQRDHHFDTLKFVKRLQGEGFTEEQSAAMMKVLNDAIEESIQNLTRTMVLRDDAAKATYTQKVDFAKLRSEILSADSTESNTTRTAHERVTNDIAKLSNRLRDEISRTQASVRLDLSLEKGRIREEAVGQELKIKETEAKIEQEVAALREKLEQVKFQSLQWLMGVCTGFAALLLGAWRLLM
;
A
#
# COMPACT_ATOMS: atom_id res chain seq x y z
N MET A 1 21.23 -15.59 -27.69
CA MET A 1 20.04 -16.46 -27.71
C MET A 1 19.86 -17.01 -26.31
N ALA A 2 18.91 -16.48 -25.54
CA ALA A 2 18.62 -16.90 -24.18
C ALA A 2 17.24 -17.55 -24.15
N ALA A 3 17.15 -18.76 -23.61
CA ALA A 3 15.90 -19.45 -23.32
C ALA A 3 15.70 -19.48 -21.79
N PRO A 4 14.46 -19.29 -21.27
CA PRO A 4 14.19 -19.21 -19.85
C PRO A 4 13.81 -20.59 -19.26
N SER A 5 14.37 -20.93 -18.11
CA SER A 5 13.91 -22.05 -17.28
C SER A 5 13.03 -21.53 -16.14
N ILE A 6 11.75 -21.86 -16.22
CA ILE A 6 10.77 -21.78 -15.14
C ILE A 6 10.87 -23.08 -14.36
N ALA A 7 11.11 -23.02 -13.04
CA ALA A 7 10.54 -23.92 -12.03
C ALA A 7 11.29 -23.81 -10.69
N ALA A 8 10.68 -23.14 -9.71
CA ALA A 8 10.86 -23.42 -8.28
C ALA A 8 9.83 -22.59 -7.48
N ALA A 9 8.59 -23.05 -7.45
CA ALA A 9 7.58 -22.56 -6.52
C ALA A 9 6.85 -23.77 -5.94
N GLU A 10 7.59 -24.61 -5.20
CA GLU A 10 6.99 -25.65 -4.38
C GLU A 10 6.43 -25.03 -3.08
N MET A 11 5.10 -25.13 -2.99
CA MET A 11 4.38 -25.71 -1.85
C MET A 11 4.46 -25.01 -0.49
N LEU A 12 3.60 -24.01 -0.30
CA LEU A 12 2.91 -23.84 0.98
C LEU A 12 1.55 -24.58 0.92
N PRO A 13 1.27 -25.52 1.84
CA PRO A 13 0.08 -26.34 1.76
C PRO A 13 -1.20 -25.58 2.13
N ARG A 14 -2.24 -25.80 1.31
CA ARG A 14 -3.51 -25.04 1.23
C ARG A 14 -4.49 -25.17 2.42
N PHE A 15 -4.09 -25.78 3.53
CA PHE A 15 -4.98 -25.98 4.70
C PHE A 15 -4.90 -24.87 5.77
N LEU A 16 -4.07 -23.84 5.55
CA LEU A 16 -3.85 -22.73 6.50
C LEU A 16 -4.59 -21.42 6.14
N LEU A 17 -5.44 -21.39 5.11
CA LEU A 17 -6.10 -20.15 4.66
C LEU A 17 -7.63 -20.20 4.85
N PRO A 18 -8.25 -19.18 5.50
CA PRO A 18 -9.69 -19.04 5.60
C PRO A 18 -10.35 -18.90 4.21
N ARG A 19 -11.52 -19.52 4.04
CA ARG A 19 -12.26 -19.74 2.77
C ARG A 19 -12.73 -18.50 1.97
N LEU A 20 -12.23 -17.30 2.24
CA LEU A 20 -12.75 -16.06 1.65
C LEU A 20 -11.99 -15.53 0.42
N SER A 21 -10.90 -16.18 -0.02
CA SER A 21 -10.10 -15.69 -1.15
C SER A 21 -10.29 -16.45 -2.48
N TRP A 22 -11.25 -17.38 -2.57
CA TRP A 22 -11.47 -18.21 -3.75
C TRP A 22 -12.62 -17.67 -4.60
N ALA A 23 -12.44 -16.51 -5.22
CA ALA A 23 -13.29 -16.07 -6.32
C ALA A 23 -12.45 -15.29 -7.35
N PRO A 24 -12.35 -15.75 -8.60
CA PRO A 24 -11.74 -14.97 -9.67
C PRO A 24 -12.69 -13.83 -10.08
N LEU A 25 -12.17 -12.59 -10.08
CA LEU A 25 -12.86 -11.42 -10.62
C LEU A 25 -12.94 -11.54 -12.15
N SER A 26 -14.10 -11.95 -12.66
CA SER A 26 -14.49 -11.72 -14.05
C SER A 26 -14.99 -10.29 -14.19
N VAL A 27 -14.21 -9.45 -14.86
CA VAL A 27 -14.63 -8.12 -15.29
C VAL A 27 -15.53 -8.30 -16.52
N SER A 28 -16.83 -8.06 -16.37
CA SER A 28 -17.72 -7.84 -17.50
C SER A 28 -18.48 -6.53 -17.30
N ARG A 29 -18.17 -5.61 -18.20
CA ARG A 29 -18.67 -4.25 -18.35
C ARG A 29 -20.05 -4.30 -19.01
N ALA A 30 -21.08 -3.80 -18.34
CA ALA A 30 -22.31 -3.37 -18.98
C ALA A 30 -22.89 -2.17 -18.24
N ALA A 31 -22.88 -1.03 -18.90
CA ALA A 31 -23.47 0.22 -18.45
C ALA A 31 -25.00 0.16 -18.58
N ARG A 32 -25.74 0.55 -17.55
CA ARG A 32 -27.14 1.02 -17.65
C ARG A 32 -27.40 2.15 -16.64
N PRO A 33 -28.30 3.08 -16.97
CA PRO A 33 -28.29 4.43 -16.42
C PRO A 33 -29.07 4.57 -15.11
N PHE A 34 -28.73 5.64 -14.39
CA PHE A 34 -29.39 6.16 -13.22
C PHE A 34 -30.90 6.35 -13.46
N ALA A 35 -31.71 5.74 -12.59
CA ALA A 35 -33.10 6.13 -12.36
C ALA A 35 -33.22 6.57 -10.90
N SER A 36 -33.53 7.85 -10.72
CA SER A 36 -33.87 8.49 -9.45
C SER A 36 -35.14 7.87 -8.87
N ILE A 37 -35.05 7.32 -7.66
CA ILE A 37 -36.21 6.92 -6.87
C ILE A 37 -36.28 7.81 -5.63
N SER A 38 -37.39 8.53 -5.58
CA SER A 38 -37.89 9.41 -4.52
C SER A 38 -38.04 8.68 -3.18
N ILE A 39 -37.69 9.39 -2.11
CA ILE A 39 -37.88 9.02 -0.70
C ILE A 39 -39.35 9.26 -0.32
N PRO A 40 -40.04 8.31 0.34
CA PRO A 40 -41.06 8.64 1.30
C PRO A 40 -40.54 8.42 2.73
N SER A 41 -40.70 9.47 3.53
CA SER A 41 -40.58 9.49 4.98
C SER A 41 -41.70 8.68 5.63
N THR A 42 -41.57 8.44 6.95
CA THR A 42 -42.47 7.71 7.88
C THR A 42 -42.13 6.21 7.88
N ASP A 43 -41.61 5.59 8.95
CA ASP A 43 -42.18 5.58 10.29
C ASP A 43 -41.17 5.02 11.32
N GLN A 44 -41.30 5.47 12.56
CA GLN A 44 -40.49 5.02 13.70
C GLN A 44 -40.74 3.54 13.97
N ARG A 45 -39.70 2.71 13.81
CA ARG A 45 -39.64 1.41 14.50
C ARG A 45 -38.34 1.30 15.25
N GLN A 46 -38.39 1.72 16.51
CA GLN A 46 -37.43 1.31 17.53
C GLN A 46 -37.39 -0.23 17.57
N SER A 47 -36.34 -0.81 17.02
CA SER A 47 -35.96 -2.19 17.32
C SER A 47 -35.50 -2.23 18.78
N ARG A 48 -36.45 -2.43 19.70
CA ARG A 48 -36.14 -2.97 21.03
C ARG A 48 -35.39 -4.28 20.81
N ILE A 49 -34.08 -4.25 21.04
CA ILE A 49 -33.29 -5.45 21.28
C ILE A 49 -33.82 -6.04 22.57
N VAL A 50 -34.81 -6.92 22.46
CA VAL A 50 -35.25 -7.76 23.56
C VAL A 50 -34.17 -8.82 23.69
N SER A 51 -33.18 -8.55 24.54
CA SER A 51 -32.30 -9.58 25.08
C SER A 51 -33.21 -10.64 25.70
N PRO A 52 -33.18 -11.92 25.27
CA PRO A 52 -33.79 -12.95 26.08
C PRO A 52 -32.90 -13.07 27.31
N VAL A 53 -33.28 -12.39 28.40
CA VAL A 53 -32.82 -12.76 29.73
C VAL A 53 -33.44 -14.12 29.98
N THR A 54 -32.76 -15.17 29.51
CA THR A 54 -32.91 -16.51 30.02
C THR A 54 -32.49 -16.42 31.48
N LYS A 55 -33.46 -16.10 32.34
CA LYS A 55 -33.38 -16.36 33.77
C LYS A 55 -33.16 -17.87 33.87
N ARG A 56 -31.90 -18.31 33.90
CA ARG A 56 -31.55 -19.65 34.35
C ARG A 56 -32.17 -19.76 35.73
N ALA A 57 -33.28 -20.48 35.82
CA ALA A 57 -33.84 -20.86 37.09
C ALA A 57 -32.76 -21.68 37.78
N PHE A 58 -32.11 -21.06 38.77
CA PHE A 58 -31.26 -21.79 39.69
C PHE A 58 -32.19 -22.71 40.45
N HIS A 59 -32.30 -23.96 40.00
CA HIS A 59 -32.86 -25.01 40.82
C HIS A 59 -31.92 -25.21 42.00
N ALA A 60 -32.19 -24.51 43.09
CA ALA A 60 -31.73 -24.96 44.40
C ALA A 60 -32.44 -26.30 44.62
N THR A 61 -31.73 -27.40 44.39
CA THR A 61 -32.15 -28.69 44.90
C THR A 61 -32.36 -28.51 46.40
N THR A 62 -33.62 -28.52 46.84
CA THR A 62 -33.98 -28.52 48.25
C THR A 62 -33.11 -29.53 48.94
N PHE A 63 -32.35 -29.12 49.96
CA PHE A 63 -31.57 -30.01 50.79
C PHE A 63 -32.55 -31.02 51.39
N ARG A 64 -32.71 -32.18 50.75
CA ARG A 64 -33.30 -33.33 51.41
C ARG A 64 -32.26 -33.72 52.43
N GLN A 65 -32.48 -33.32 53.68
CA GLN A 65 -31.84 -33.99 54.80
C GLN A 65 -32.30 -35.45 54.72
N ARG A 66 -31.43 -36.21 54.08
CA ARG A 66 -31.51 -37.64 54.01
C ARG A 66 -30.91 -38.06 55.34
N ASP A 67 -31.78 -38.25 56.32
CA ASP A 67 -31.46 -38.95 57.56
C ASP A 67 -31.02 -40.37 57.18
N HIS A 68 -29.77 -40.51 56.78
CA HIS A 68 -29.11 -41.79 56.52
C HIS A 68 -28.56 -42.28 57.86
N HIS A 69 -29.45 -42.44 58.82
CA HIS A 69 -29.14 -43.18 60.03
C HIS A 69 -29.10 -44.64 59.64
N PHE A 70 -27.89 -45.15 59.38
CA PHE A 70 -27.68 -46.56 59.12
C PHE A 70 -27.89 -47.32 60.44
N ASP A 71 -29.09 -47.85 60.63
CA ASP A 71 -29.48 -48.58 61.83
C ASP A 71 -28.83 -49.98 61.82
N THR A 72 -27.66 -50.04 62.45
CA THR A 72 -26.84 -51.26 62.57
C THR A 72 -27.57 -52.37 63.33
N LEU A 73 -28.39 -52.02 64.33
CA LEU A 73 -29.14 -52.98 65.15
C LEU A 73 -30.32 -53.59 64.40
N LYS A 74 -31.03 -52.80 63.61
CA LYS A 74 -32.14 -53.31 62.77
C LYS A 74 -31.63 -54.27 61.70
N PHE A 75 -30.43 -54.04 61.17
CA PHE A 75 -29.80 -54.95 60.22
C PHE A 75 -29.43 -56.29 60.87
N VAL A 76 -28.79 -56.27 62.05
CA VAL A 76 -28.45 -57.49 62.81
C VAL A 76 -29.71 -58.29 63.18
N LYS A 77 -30.75 -57.65 63.70
CA LYS A 77 -32.03 -58.32 64.03
C LYS A 77 -32.70 -58.96 62.82
N ARG A 78 -32.56 -58.36 61.64
CA ARG A 78 -33.11 -58.89 60.40
C ARG A 78 -32.36 -60.14 59.94
N LEU A 79 -31.03 -60.15 60.02
CA LEU A 79 -30.24 -61.36 59.73
C LEU A 79 -30.53 -62.48 60.73
N GLN A 80 -30.69 -62.17 62.01
CA GLN A 80 -31.11 -63.15 63.02
C GLN A 80 -32.48 -63.77 62.69
N GLY A 81 -33.44 -62.96 62.21
CA GLY A 81 -34.75 -63.44 61.76
C GLY A 81 -34.72 -64.33 60.52
N GLU A 82 -33.65 -64.25 59.72
CA GLU A 82 -33.41 -65.08 58.53
C GLU A 82 -32.57 -66.34 58.84
N GLY A 83 -32.26 -66.60 60.13
CA GLY A 83 -31.59 -67.82 60.58
C GLY A 83 -30.08 -67.72 60.79
N PHE A 84 -29.49 -66.52 60.74
CA PHE A 84 -28.08 -66.32 61.05
C PHE A 84 -27.83 -66.22 62.56
N THR A 85 -26.66 -66.68 63.02
CA THR A 85 -26.28 -66.49 64.42
C THR A 85 -25.99 -65.02 64.70
N GLU A 86 -26.10 -64.62 65.97
CA GLU A 86 -25.83 -63.24 66.39
C GLU A 86 -24.40 -62.81 66.07
N GLU A 87 -23.43 -63.70 66.29
CA GLU A 87 -22.01 -63.45 66.00
C GLU A 87 -21.76 -63.27 64.49
N GLN A 88 -22.38 -64.11 63.64
CA GLN A 88 -22.26 -64.00 62.19
C GLN A 88 -22.91 -62.70 61.67
N SER A 89 -24.06 -62.34 62.21
CA SER A 89 -24.78 -61.11 61.85
C SER A 89 -23.99 -59.87 62.24
N ALA A 90 -23.34 -59.88 63.42
CA ALA A 90 -22.47 -58.81 63.88
C ALA A 90 -21.18 -58.70 63.05
N ALA A 91 -20.58 -59.83 62.65
CA ALA A 91 -19.41 -59.84 61.79
C ALA A 91 -19.70 -59.29 60.38
N MET A 92 -20.83 -59.69 59.78
CA MET A 92 -21.26 -59.17 58.47
C MET A 92 -21.46 -57.65 58.50
N MET A 93 -22.01 -57.12 59.61
CA MET A 93 -22.19 -55.69 59.78
C MET A 93 -20.88 -54.91 59.86
N LYS A 94 -19.84 -55.47 60.46
CA LYS A 94 -18.52 -54.82 60.53
C LYS A 94 -17.92 -54.67 59.13
N VAL A 95 -17.93 -55.75 58.35
CA VAL A 95 -17.43 -55.72 56.95
C VAL A 95 -18.21 -54.73 56.09
N LEU A 96 -19.54 -54.66 56.27
CA LEU A 96 -20.37 -53.70 55.54
C LEU A 96 -20.08 -52.26 55.95
N ASN A 97 -19.82 -52.00 57.24
CA ASN A 97 -19.41 -50.67 57.71
C ASN A 97 -18.07 -50.27 57.09
N ASP A 98 -17.09 -51.16 57.07
CA ASP A 98 -15.78 -50.91 56.47
C ASP A 98 -15.88 -50.60 54.95
N ALA A 99 -16.69 -51.36 54.21
CA ALA A 99 -16.92 -51.12 52.78
C ALA A 99 -17.69 -49.80 52.51
N ILE A 100 -18.62 -49.42 53.38
CA ILE A 100 -19.34 -48.15 53.29
C ILE A 100 -18.39 -46.97 53.58
N GLU A 101 -17.56 -47.09 54.61
CA GLU A 101 -16.57 -46.07 54.97
C GLU A 101 -15.57 -45.85 53.84
N GLU A 102 -15.02 -46.92 53.26
CA GLU A 102 -14.13 -46.84 52.09
C GLU A 102 -14.82 -46.16 50.89
N SER A 103 -16.09 -46.51 50.63
CA SER A 103 -16.89 -45.90 49.56
C SER A 103 -17.15 -44.41 49.79
N ILE A 104 -17.49 -44.00 51.02
CA ILE A 104 -17.71 -42.60 51.39
C ILE A 104 -16.42 -41.80 51.24
N GLN A 105 -15.28 -42.33 51.69
CA GLN A 105 -13.98 -41.67 51.53
C GLN A 105 -13.58 -41.49 50.06
N ASN A 106 -13.80 -42.52 49.23
CA ASN A 106 -13.52 -42.45 47.79
C ASN A 106 -14.41 -41.42 47.07
N LEU A 107 -15.71 -41.36 47.40
CA LEU A 107 -16.63 -40.35 46.86
C LEU A 107 -16.25 -38.94 47.32
N THR A 108 -15.96 -38.77 48.61
CA THR A 108 -15.62 -37.46 49.18
C THR A 108 -14.33 -36.89 48.58
N ARG A 109 -13.37 -37.74 48.19
CA ARG A 109 -12.11 -37.32 47.55
C ARG A 109 -12.29 -36.64 46.20
N THR A 110 -13.36 -36.96 45.47
CA THR A 110 -13.63 -36.39 44.12
C THR A 110 -14.72 -35.33 44.13
N MET A 111 -15.42 -35.16 45.25
CA MET A 111 -16.46 -34.15 45.41
C MET A 111 -15.89 -32.82 45.91
N VAL A 112 -16.56 -31.73 45.56
CA VAL A 112 -16.23 -30.39 46.02
C VAL A 112 -17.40 -29.85 46.83
N LEU A 113 -17.10 -29.19 47.95
CA LEU A 113 -18.10 -28.50 48.74
C LEU A 113 -18.80 -27.42 47.91
N ARG A 114 -20.11 -27.28 48.08
CA ARG A 114 -20.90 -26.30 47.33
C ARG A 114 -20.39 -24.87 47.55
N ASP A 115 -19.88 -24.58 48.74
CA ASP A 115 -19.31 -23.28 49.11
C ASP A 115 -18.02 -22.99 48.34
N ASP A 116 -17.14 -23.97 48.19
CA ASP A 116 -15.88 -23.79 47.46
C ASP A 116 -16.11 -23.72 45.95
N ALA A 117 -17.06 -24.51 45.43
CA ALA A 117 -17.51 -24.39 44.04
C ALA A 117 -18.13 -23.01 43.76
N ALA A 118 -18.92 -22.48 44.69
CA ALA A 118 -19.51 -21.14 44.56
C ALA A 118 -18.45 -20.03 44.61
N LYS A 119 -17.46 -20.13 45.52
CA LYS A 119 -16.32 -19.20 45.59
C LYS A 119 -15.50 -19.23 44.30
N ALA A 120 -15.14 -20.41 43.80
CA ALA A 120 -14.39 -20.57 42.55
C ALA A 120 -15.16 -20.00 41.34
N THR A 121 -16.48 -20.17 41.31
CA THR A 121 -17.32 -19.57 40.26
C THR A 121 -17.38 -18.05 40.39
N TYR A 122 -17.39 -17.51 41.60
CA TYR A 122 -17.39 -16.07 41.84
C TYR A 122 -16.08 -15.42 41.41
N THR A 123 -14.93 -16.00 41.79
CA THR A 123 -13.61 -15.49 41.37
C THR A 123 -13.49 -15.51 39.85
N GLN A 124 -13.87 -16.61 39.19
CA GLN A 124 -13.90 -16.69 37.72
C GLN A 124 -14.74 -15.56 37.10
N LYS A 125 -15.92 -15.27 37.63
CA LYS A 125 -16.78 -14.19 37.11
C LYS A 125 -16.14 -12.81 37.25
N VAL A 126 -15.48 -12.55 38.37
CA VAL A 126 -14.76 -11.30 38.60
C VAL A 126 -13.57 -11.19 37.63
N ASP A 127 -12.82 -12.28 37.45
CA ASP A 127 -11.68 -12.32 36.52
C ASP A 127 -12.15 -12.09 35.08
N PHE A 128 -13.25 -12.71 34.65
CA PHE A 128 -13.82 -12.46 33.33
C PHE A 128 -14.29 -11.01 33.15
N ALA A 129 -14.88 -10.41 34.18
CA ALA A 129 -15.29 -9.01 34.13
C ALA A 129 -14.06 -8.08 34.01
N LYS A 130 -13.00 -8.38 34.76
CA LYS A 130 -11.73 -7.64 34.72
C LYS A 130 -11.04 -7.79 33.35
N LEU A 131 -10.85 -9.01 32.87
CA LEU A 131 -10.26 -9.29 31.56
C LEU A 131 -11.03 -8.59 30.44
N ARG A 132 -12.36 -8.61 30.49
CA ARG A 132 -13.19 -7.89 29.52
C ARG A 132 -12.93 -6.39 29.55
N SER A 133 -12.82 -5.80 30.74
CA SER A 133 -12.51 -4.37 30.89
C SER A 133 -11.13 -4.04 30.35
N GLU A 134 -10.13 -4.87 30.66
CA GLU A 134 -8.76 -4.70 30.17
C GLU A 134 -8.70 -4.80 28.64
N ILE A 135 -9.33 -5.81 28.04
CA ILE A 135 -9.40 -5.97 26.58
C ILE A 135 -10.07 -4.76 25.92
N LEU A 136 -11.22 -4.30 26.44
CA LEU A 136 -11.90 -3.12 25.88
C LEU A 136 -11.04 -1.86 25.99
N SER A 137 -10.32 -1.69 27.11
CA SER A 137 -9.42 -0.54 27.28
C SER A 137 -8.20 -0.60 26.38
N ALA A 138 -7.62 -1.79 26.19
CA ALA A 138 -6.48 -2.02 25.31
C ALA A 138 -6.87 -1.82 23.84
N ASP A 139 -7.99 -2.41 23.41
CA ASP A 139 -8.55 -2.26 22.06
C ASP A 139 -8.84 -0.80 21.73
N SER A 140 -9.49 -0.07 22.65
CA SER A 140 -9.73 1.37 22.47
C SER A 140 -8.43 2.16 22.35
N THR A 141 -7.43 1.83 23.17
CA THR A 141 -6.12 2.51 23.13
C THR A 141 -5.39 2.23 21.82
N GLU A 142 -5.31 0.97 21.39
CA GLU A 142 -4.66 0.56 20.15
C GLU A 142 -5.38 1.10 18.91
N SER A 143 -6.71 1.13 18.92
CA SER A 143 -7.50 1.74 17.85
C SER A 143 -7.20 3.23 17.73
N ASN A 144 -7.13 3.95 18.85
CA ASN A 144 -6.82 5.38 18.88
C ASN A 144 -5.38 5.67 18.41
N THR A 145 -4.39 4.87 18.83
CA THR A 145 -3.00 5.06 18.38
C THR A 145 -2.86 4.77 16.89
N THR A 146 -3.48 3.69 16.40
CA THR A 146 -3.50 3.33 14.99
C THR A 146 -4.17 4.43 14.15
N ARG A 147 -5.32 4.93 14.59
CA ARG A 147 -6.03 6.03 13.92
C ARG A 147 -5.17 7.29 13.85
N THR A 148 -4.51 7.66 14.96
CA THR A 148 -3.64 8.84 15.01
C THR A 148 -2.44 8.68 14.08
N ALA A 149 -1.82 7.50 14.06
CA ALA A 149 -0.72 7.20 13.15
C ALA A 149 -1.18 7.27 11.68
N HIS A 150 -2.36 6.73 11.37
CA HIS A 150 -2.94 6.78 10.04
C HIS A 150 -3.23 8.22 9.58
N GLU A 151 -3.84 9.05 10.45
CA GLU A 151 -4.07 10.47 10.17
C GLU A 151 -2.77 11.23 9.95
N ARG A 152 -1.73 10.96 10.76
CA ARG A 152 -0.39 11.54 10.59
C ARG A 152 0.24 11.17 9.25
N VAL A 153 0.28 9.88 8.90
CA VAL A 153 0.85 9.40 7.63
C VAL A 153 0.08 9.98 6.44
N THR A 154 -1.25 10.05 6.53
CA THR A 154 -2.09 10.66 5.49
C THR A 154 -1.74 12.13 5.28
N ASN A 155 -1.55 12.88 6.37
CA ASN A 155 -1.14 14.29 6.31
C ASN A 155 0.27 14.45 5.72
N ASP A 156 1.21 13.57 6.08
CA ASP A 156 2.56 13.62 5.54
C ASP A 156 2.60 13.27 4.04
N ILE A 157 1.78 12.31 3.59
CA ILE A 157 1.58 12.01 2.16
C ILE A 157 1.04 13.24 1.42
N ALA A 158 0.01 13.90 1.97
CA ALA A 158 -0.56 15.10 1.34
C ALA A 158 0.46 16.24 1.24
N LYS A 159 1.24 16.47 2.31
CA LYS A 159 2.33 17.47 2.30
C LYS A 159 3.40 17.15 1.27
N LEU A 160 3.85 15.89 1.21
CA LEU A 160 4.89 15.47 0.27
C LEU A 160 4.40 15.57 -1.18
N SER A 161 3.14 15.18 -1.44
CA SER A 161 2.52 15.32 -2.76
C SER A 161 2.47 16.77 -3.23
N ASN A 162 2.09 17.70 -2.35
CA ASN A 162 2.07 19.12 -2.67
C ASN A 162 3.49 19.66 -2.93
N ARG A 163 4.48 19.32 -2.09
CA ARG A 163 5.88 19.71 -2.31
C ARG A 163 6.42 19.20 -3.64
N LEU A 164 6.16 17.93 -3.96
CA LEU A 164 6.59 17.35 -5.24
C LEU A 164 5.93 18.06 -6.43
N ARG A 165 4.65 18.40 -6.34
CA ARG A 165 3.97 19.19 -7.39
C ARG A 165 4.59 20.57 -7.55
N ASP A 166 4.90 21.25 -6.46
CA ASP A 166 5.54 22.57 -6.48
C ASP A 166 6.95 22.50 -7.08
N GLU A 167 7.74 21.49 -6.72
CA GLU A 167 9.07 21.25 -7.28
C GLU A 167 9.01 20.89 -8.77
N ILE A 168 8.07 20.04 -9.18
CA ILE A 168 7.84 19.71 -10.61
C ILE A 168 7.45 20.97 -11.38
N SER A 169 6.53 21.78 -10.84
CA SER A 169 6.11 23.03 -11.49
C SER A 169 7.27 24.02 -11.61
N ARG A 170 8.07 24.17 -10.54
CA ARG A 170 9.26 25.04 -10.53
C ARG A 170 10.31 24.58 -11.51
N THR A 171 10.65 23.29 -11.52
CA THR A 171 11.64 22.72 -12.45
C THR A 171 11.16 22.82 -13.89
N GLN A 172 9.88 22.55 -14.16
CA GLN A 172 9.29 22.72 -15.48
C GLN A 172 9.35 24.19 -15.96
N ALA A 173 9.06 25.15 -15.08
CA ALA A 173 9.19 26.58 -15.39
C ALA A 173 10.65 26.96 -15.67
N SER A 174 11.60 26.44 -14.87
CA SER A 174 13.04 26.66 -15.07
C SER A 174 13.51 26.12 -16.42
N VAL A 175 13.12 24.90 -16.78
CA VAL A 175 13.49 24.29 -18.08
C VAL A 175 12.86 25.04 -19.25
N ARG A 176 11.61 25.51 -19.12
CA ARG A 176 10.98 26.34 -20.14
C ARG A 176 11.71 27.67 -20.35
N LEU A 177 12.14 28.31 -19.25
CA LEU A 177 12.91 29.54 -19.32
C LEU A 177 14.27 29.28 -19.97
N ASP A 178 14.98 28.25 -19.55
CA ASP A 178 16.28 27.86 -20.09
C ASP A 178 16.21 27.61 -21.60
N LEU A 179 15.23 26.84 -22.07
CA LEU A 179 14.97 26.65 -23.50
C LEU A 179 14.63 27.95 -24.24
N SER A 180 13.94 28.88 -23.58
CA SER A 180 13.57 30.15 -24.19
C SER A 180 14.79 31.07 -24.34
N LEU A 181 15.66 31.10 -23.33
CA LEU A 181 16.93 31.81 -23.37
C LEU A 181 17.88 31.20 -24.41
N GLU A 182 17.97 29.87 -24.45
CA GLU A 182 18.83 29.17 -25.41
C GLU A 182 18.35 29.37 -26.86
N LYS A 183 17.03 29.38 -27.10
CA LYS A 183 16.47 29.78 -28.40
C LYS A 183 16.81 31.22 -28.75
N GLY A 184 16.77 32.13 -27.78
CA GLY A 184 17.20 33.51 -27.94
C GLY A 184 18.68 33.60 -28.35
N ARG A 185 19.55 32.90 -27.62
CA ARG A 185 20.99 32.84 -27.88
C ARG A 185 21.31 32.27 -29.26
N ILE A 186 20.70 31.16 -29.65
CA ILE A 186 20.87 30.57 -30.99
C ILE A 186 20.45 31.58 -32.07
N ARG A 187 19.36 32.34 -31.85
CA ARG A 187 18.91 33.36 -32.80
C ARG A 187 19.89 34.53 -32.88
N GLU A 188 20.41 35.00 -31.76
CA GLU A 188 21.43 36.06 -31.72
C GLU A 188 22.73 35.63 -32.41
N GLU A 189 23.18 34.39 -32.16
CA GLU A 189 24.33 33.80 -32.85
C GLU A 189 24.09 33.67 -34.36
N ALA A 190 22.91 33.23 -34.77
CA ALA A 190 22.54 33.13 -36.19
C ALA A 190 22.52 34.50 -36.88
N VAL A 191 21.94 35.53 -36.25
CA VAL A 191 21.98 36.91 -36.76
C VAL A 191 23.41 37.43 -36.82
N GLY A 192 24.24 37.14 -35.82
CA GLY A 192 25.65 37.49 -35.81
C GLY A 192 26.44 36.84 -36.95
N GLN A 193 26.14 35.57 -37.28
CA GLN A 193 26.70 34.89 -38.44
C GLN A 193 26.21 35.50 -39.76
N GLU A 194 24.91 35.84 -39.86
CA GLU A 194 24.35 36.49 -41.05
C GLU A 194 25.01 37.84 -41.33
N LEU A 195 25.28 38.64 -40.29
CA LEU A 195 26.00 39.91 -40.44
C LEU A 195 27.44 39.71 -40.92
N LYS A 196 28.15 38.71 -40.36
CA LYS A 196 29.51 38.37 -40.82
C LYS A 196 29.52 37.93 -42.28
N ILE A 197 28.53 37.15 -42.70
CA ILE A 197 28.37 36.74 -44.10
C ILE A 197 28.17 37.97 -45.00
N LYS A 198 27.25 38.87 -44.63
CA LYS A 198 27.00 40.12 -45.40
C LYS A 198 28.23 41.02 -45.48
N GLU A 199 28.99 41.14 -44.40
CA GLU A 199 30.25 41.90 -44.42
C GLU A 199 31.28 41.26 -45.36
N THR A 200 31.41 39.93 -45.34
CA THR A 200 32.30 39.22 -46.27
C THR A 200 31.81 39.31 -47.72
N GLU A 201 30.51 39.27 -47.96
CA GLU A 201 29.90 39.44 -49.29
C GLU A 201 30.21 40.84 -49.85
N ALA A 202 30.03 41.89 -49.03
CA ALA A 202 30.38 43.26 -49.41
C ALA A 202 31.88 43.43 -49.70
N LYS A 203 32.76 42.79 -48.91
CA LYS A 203 34.21 42.78 -49.17
C LYS A 203 34.55 42.10 -50.50
N ILE A 204 33.92 40.95 -50.79
CA ILE A 204 34.08 40.25 -52.07
C ILE A 204 33.62 41.15 -53.21
N GLU A 205 32.46 41.80 -53.11
CA GLU A 205 31.95 42.70 -54.14
C GLU A 205 32.92 43.88 -54.39
N GLN A 206 33.48 44.45 -53.32
CA GLN A 206 34.49 45.50 -53.41
C GLN A 206 35.78 45.00 -54.09
N GLU A 207 36.28 43.81 -53.74
CA GLU A 207 37.44 43.21 -54.39
C GLU A 207 37.17 42.90 -55.87
N VAL A 208 35.96 42.44 -56.21
CA VAL A 208 35.54 42.21 -57.61
C VAL A 208 35.49 43.51 -58.40
N ALA A 209 34.96 44.59 -57.82
CA ALA A 209 34.95 45.91 -58.46
C ALA A 209 36.38 46.43 -58.68
N ALA A 210 37.27 46.28 -57.69
CA ALA A 210 38.67 46.66 -57.81
C ALA A 210 39.42 45.83 -58.86
N LEU A 211 39.16 44.52 -58.95
CA LEU A 211 39.71 43.66 -60.00
C LEU A 211 39.21 44.04 -61.39
N ARG A 212 37.94 44.42 -61.50
CA ARG A 212 37.36 44.91 -62.75
C ARG A 212 37.99 46.23 -63.20
N GLU A 213 38.20 47.17 -62.29
CA GLU A 213 38.90 48.43 -62.58
C GLU A 213 40.34 48.16 -63.05
N LYS A 214 41.08 47.31 -62.35
CA LYS A 214 42.42 46.87 -62.78
C LYS A 214 42.40 46.24 -64.17
N LEU A 215 41.40 45.41 -64.47
CA LEU A 215 41.25 44.80 -65.79
C LEU A 215 40.99 45.85 -66.88
N GLU A 216 40.13 46.83 -66.62
CA GLU A 216 39.86 47.94 -67.54
C GLU A 216 41.11 48.79 -67.74
N GLN A 217 41.85 49.11 -66.67
CA GLN A 217 43.14 49.79 -66.74
C GLN A 217 44.16 49.03 -67.60
N VAL A 218 44.30 47.72 -67.41
CA VAL A 218 45.19 46.87 -68.23
C VAL A 218 44.76 46.89 -69.70
N LYS A 219 43.46 46.81 -70.00
CA LYS A 219 42.94 46.94 -71.37
C LYS A 219 43.30 48.28 -72.00
N PHE A 220 43.10 49.39 -71.29
CA PHE A 220 43.48 50.73 -71.77
C PHE A 220 44.99 50.85 -71.98
N GLN A 221 45.80 50.32 -71.07
CA GLN A 221 47.25 50.31 -71.22
C GLN A 221 47.68 49.50 -72.45
N SER A 222 47.12 48.31 -72.68
CA SER A 222 47.39 47.51 -73.88
C SER A 222 46.99 48.24 -75.16
N LEU A 223 45.83 48.92 -75.18
CA LEU A 223 45.40 49.74 -76.31
C LEU A 223 46.36 50.92 -76.56
N GLN A 224 46.85 51.56 -75.49
CA GLN A 224 47.82 52.65 -75.61
C GLN A 224 49.16 52.17 -76.18
N TRP A 225 49.68 51.02 -75.72
CA TRP A 225 50.88 50.40 -76.30
C TRP A 225 50.67 50.02 -77.77
N LEU A 226 49.51 49.46 -78.11
CA LEU A 226 49.17 49.12 -79.49
C LEU A 226 49.20 50.38 -80.38
N MET A 227 48.56 51.48 -79.95
CA MET A 227 48.59 52.75 -80.66
C MET A 227 50.02 53.31 -80.78
N GLY A 228 50.83 53.20 -79.73
CA GLY A 228 52.24 53.61 -79.75
C GLY A 228 53.08 52.82 -80.76
N VAL A 229 52.92 51.49 -80.81
CA VAL A 229 53.62 50.62 -81.76
C VAL A 229 53.15 50.88 -83.19
N CYS A 230 51.83 50.99 -83.44
CA CYS A 230 51.30 51.31 -84.76
C CYS A 230 51.79 52.68 -85.26
N THR A 231 51.79 53.70 -84.40
CA THR A 231 52.29 55.05 -84.74
C THR A 231 53.80 55.05 -84.97
N GLY A 232 54.57 54.32 -84.16
CA GLY A 232 56.01 54.14 -84.34
C GLY A 232 56.35 53.43 -85.65
N PHE A 233 55.62 52.37 -86.00
CA PHE A 233 55.78 51.66 -87.27
C PHE A 233 55.42 52.56 -88.46
N ALA A 234 54.32 53.32 -88.38
CA ALA A 234 53.95 54.30 -89.38
C ALA A 234 55.02 55.40 -89.56
N ALA A 235 55.59 55.89 -88.45
CA ALA A 235 56.68 56.88 -88.49
C ALA A 235 57.96 56.32 -89.13
N LEU A 236 58.32 55.06 -88.85
CA LEU A 236 59.44 54.38 -89.49
C LEU A 236 59.22 54.16 -90.99
N LEU A 237 58.01 53.75 -91.40
CA LEU A 237 57.64 53.64 -92.82
C LEU A 237 57.75 54.98 -93.54
N LEU A 238 57.23 56.06 -92.95
CA LEU A 238 57.37 57.41 -93.51
C LEU A 238 58.83 57.88 -93.53
N GLY A 239 59.62 57.57 -92.50
CA GLY A 239 61.06 57.85 -92.46
C GLY A 239 61.84 57.09 -93.53
N ALA A 240 61.54 55.81 -93.73
CA ALA A 240 62.14 54.99 -94.78
C ALA A 240 61.72 55.46 -96.19
N TRP A 241 60.43 55.79 -96.39
CA TRP A 241 59.95 56.38 -97.64
C TRP A 241 60.67 57.69 -97.98
N ARG A 242 60.93 58.53 -96.97
CA ARG A 242 61.68 59.77 -97.11
C ARG A 242 63.17 59.57 -97.39
N LEU A 243 63.77 58.46 -96.98
CA LEU A 243 65.18 58.12 -97.27
C LEU A 243 65.36 57.46 -98.65
N LEU A 244 64.28 56.87 -99.19
CA LEU A 244 64.27 56.18 -100.49
C LEU A 244 63.91 57.09 -101.67
N MET A 245 63.34 58.28 -101.42
CA MET A 245 63.13 59.36 -102.39
C MET A 245 64.20 60.44 -102.27
#